data_AF-A0A1V4TI19-F1
#
_entry.id   AF-A0A1V4TI19-F1
#
_cell.length_a   1.000
_cell.length_b   1.000
_cell.length_c   1.000
_cell.angle_alpha   90.00
_cell.angle_beta   90.00
_cell.angle_gamma   90.00
#
_symmetry.space_group_name_H-M   'P 1'
#
loop_
_entity.id
_entity.type
_entity.pdbx_description
1 polymer ?
#
loop_
_entity_poly.entity_id
_entity_poly.type
_entity_poly.pdbx_seq_one_letter_code
_entity_poly.pdbx_strand_id
1 'polypeptide(L)'
;MRSLEFESGMDNERKIMVAIFWTNRKAARTEGCSPFLIKRIKTPNEIYTPDGNKLLKLNGEIMADMVQTLDTGKSIPMEFHIGEEKLNVILSADSYSVSAERSPEIEEEIIEKLEMEFPKKFPSLCDSFKPRVVPKG
;
A
#
# COMPACT_ATOMS: atom_id res chain seq x y z
N MET A 1 -14.31 5.79 3.47
CA MET A 1 -13.48 4.58 3.62
C MET A 1 -14.23 3.41 3.03
N ARG A 2 -13.76 2.96 1.87
CA ARG A 2 -14.19 1.73 1.22
C ARG A 2 -13.30 0.57 1.65
N SER A 3 -13.90 -0.61 1.71
CA SER A 3 -13.24 -1.83 2.17
C SER A 3 -13.53 -3.00 1.23
N LEU A 4 -12.61 -3.94 1.20
CA LEU A 4 -12.65 -5.19 0.47
C LEU A 4 -12.20 -6.31 1.40
N GLU A 5 -13.04 -7.31 1.56
CA GLU A 5 -12.64 -8.62 2.10
C GLU A 5 -12.20 -9.50 0.93
N PHE A 6 -11.13 -10.28 1.10
CA PHE A 6 -10.58 -11.12 0.05
C PHE A 6 -10.00 -12.42 0.61
N GLU A 7 -10.16 -13.49 -0.16
CA GLU A 7 -9.37 -14.71 0.01
C GLU A 7 -8.21 -14.69 -0.99
N SER A 8 -7.00 -14.89 -0.49
CA SER A 8 -5.81 -14.82 -1.34
C SER A 8 -4.76 -15.84 -0.91
N GLY A 9 -4.40 -16.72 -1.85
CA GLY A 9 -3.27 -17.66 -1.71
C GLY A 9 -1.90 -17.01 -1.96
N MET A 10 -1.85 -15.68 -2.07
CA MET A 10 -0.62 -14.91 -2.22
C MET A 10 0.11 -14.83 -0.88
N ASP A 11 1.44 -14.83 -0.90
CA ASP A 11 2.23 -14.52 0.31
C ASP A 11 2.04 -13.06 0.75
N ASN A 12 2.26 -12.80 2.04
CA ASN A 12 1.99 -11.51 2.65
C ASN A 12 2.91 -10.40 2.11
N GLU A 13 4.16 -10.70 1.76
CA GLU A 13 5.07 -9.74 1.12
C GLU A 13 4.49 -9.22 -0.19
N ARG A 14 3.99 -10.13 -1.02
CA ARG A 14 3.39 -9.79 -2.31
C ARG A 14 2.05 -9.08 -2.14
N LYS A 15 1.23 -9.41 -1.13
CA LYS A 15 0.01 -8.65 -0.80
C LYS A 15 0.32 -7.18 -0.48
N ILE A 16 1.34 -6.94 0.35
CA ILE A 16 1.81 -5.59 0.68
C ILE A 16 2.19 -4.84 -0.60
N MET A 17 2.97 -5.47 -1.47
CA MET A 17 3.41 -4.85 -2.72
C MET A 17 2.25 -4.55 -3.68
N VAL A 18 1.27 -5.45 -3.80
CA VAL A 18 0.06 -5.28 -4.62
C VAL A 18 -0.78 -4.12 -4.12
N ALA A 19 -1.03 -4.07 -2.81
CA ALA A 19 -1.79 -3.01 -2.17
C ALA A 19 -1.15 -1.64 -2.46
N ILE A 20 0.14 -1.48 -2.14
CA ILE A 20 0.85 -0.20 -2.31
C ILE A 20 0.91 0.20 -3.79
N PHE A 21 1.16 -0.77 -4.69
CA PHE A 21 1.26 -0.49 -6.12
C PHE A 21 -0.05 0.03 -6.71
N TRP A 22 -1.16 -0.66 -6.48
CA TRP A 22 -2.43 -0.27 -7.10
C TRP A 22 -3.01 0.99 -6.48
N THR A 23 -2.82 1.19 -5.17
CA THR A 23 -3.17 2.46 -4.51
C THR A 23 -2.42 3.63 -5.12
N ASN A 24 -1.09 3.54 -5.27
CA ASN A 24 -0.31 4.55 -5.96
C ASN A 24 -0.78 4.75 -7.40
N ARG A 25 -0.87 3.66 -8.17
CA ARG A 25 -1.18 3.73 -9.60
C ARG A 25 -2.55 4.34 -9.88
N LYS A 26 -3.55 4.09 -9.03
CA LYS A 26 -4.88 4.67 -9.17
C LYS A 26 -4.89 6.14 -8.76
N ALA A 27 -4.29 6.48 -7.63
CA ALA A 27 -4.23 7.87 -7.20
C ALA A 27 -3.41 8.76 -8.17
N ALA A 28 -2.34 8.21 -8.77
CA ALA A 28 -1.54 8.91 -9.78
C ALA A 28 -2.30 9.21 -11.08
N ARG A 29 -3.41 8.51 -11.36
CA ARG A 29 -4.25 8.86 -12.52
C ARG A 29 -4.99 10.18 -12.30
N THR A 30 -5.34 10.49 -11.06
CA THR A 30 -6.02 11.75 -10.70
C THR A 30 -5.03 12.87 -10.47
N GLU A 31 -3.95 12.61 -9.73
CA GLU A 31 -2.98 13.63 -9.31
C GLU A 31 -1.81 13.83 -10.31
N GLY A 32 -1.83 13.10 -11.42
CA GLY A 32 -0.85 13.19 -12.49
C GLY A 32 0.57 12.78 -12.09
N CYS A 33 1.56 13.62 -12.43
CA CYS A 33 2.99 13.36 -12.20
C CYS A 33 3.45 13.62 -10.75
N SER A 34 2.53 13.82 -9.82
CA SER A 34 2.86 14.10 -8.42
C SER A 34 3.57 12.90 -7.76
N PRO A 35 4.58 13.16 -6.90
CA PRO A 35 5.31 12.08 -6.25
C PRO A 35 4.42 11.36 -5.24
N PHE A 36 4.48 10.03 -5.23
CA PHE A 36 3.87 9.20 -4.20
C PHE A 36 4.78 9.13 -2.98
N LEU A 37 4.27 9.55 -1.84
CA LEU A 37 5.00 9.67 -0.59
C LEU A 37 4.37 8.76 0.47
N ILE A 38 5.14 7.83 1.01
CA ILE A 38 4.73 7.11 2.22
C ILE A 38 5.04 8.00 3.41
N LYS A 39 4.02 8.44 4.13
CA LYS A 39 4.15 9.32 5.31
C LYS A 39 4.23 8.55 6.60
N ARG A 40 3.54 7.41 6.67
CA ARG A 40 3.52 6.58 7.87
C ARG A 40 3.19 5.14 7.54
N ILE A 41 3.86 4.22 8.23
CA ILE A 41 3.50 2.81 8.32
C ILE A 41 3.53 2.46 9.81
N LYS A 42 2.43 1.88 10.32
CA LYS A 42 2.35 1.48 11.72
C LYS A 42 2.25 -0.04 11.82
N THR A 43 3.20 -0.64 12.53
CA THR A 43 3.17 -2.04 12.93
C THR A 43 3.00 -2.14 14.45
N PRO A 44 2.87 -3.34 15.02
CA PRO A 44 2.89 -3.53 16.47
C PRO A 44 4.24 -3.19 17.10
N ASN A 45 5.33 -3.28 16.31
CA ASN A 45 6.70 -3.12 16.80
C ASN A 45 7.16 -1.66 16.69
N GLU A 46 6.79 -0.95 15.62
CA GLU A 46 7.32 0.39 15.33
C GLU A 46 6.33 1.27 14.54
N ILE A 47 6.53 2.58 14.59
CA ILE A 47 5.92 3.56 13.69
C ILE A 47 7.00 4.12 12.78
N TYR A 48 6.97 3.72 11.51
CA TYR A 48 7.90 4.21 10.51
C TYR A 48 7.40 5.51 9.89
N THR A 49 8.21 6.55 9.97
CA THR A 49 8.00 7.85 9.31
C THR A 49 9.26 8.28 8.58
N PRO A 50 9.16 9.18 7.58
CA PRO A 50 10.34 9.72 6.94
C PRO A 50 11.26 10.48 7.90
N ASP A 51 12.56 10.26 7.79
CA ASP A 51 13.59 10.98 8.55
C ASP A 51 13.87 12.36 7.92
N GLY A 52 13.34 13.41 8.57
CA GLY A 52 13.47 14.79 8.13
C GLY A 52 12.93 15.01 6.72
N ASN A 53 13.80 15.42 5.80
CA ASN A 53 13.44 15.70 4.40
C ASN A 53 13.56 14.47 3.46
N LYS A 54 13.87 13.29 3.99
CA LYS A 54 14.00 12.07 3.18
C LYS A 54 12.63 11.49 2.85
N LEU A 55 12.60 10.60 1.86
CA LEU A 55 11.44 9.75 1.58
C LEU A 55 11.52 8.48 2.41
N LEU A 56 10.39 8.05 2.98
CA LEU A 56 10.30 6.70 3.54
C LEU A 56 10.28 5.68 2.40
N LYS A 57 11.26 4.77 2.41
CA LYS A 57 11.35 3.65 1.48
C LYS A 57 11.18 2.35 2.25
N LEU A 58 10.50 1.37 1.66
CA LEU A 58 10.39 0.03 2.20
C LEU A 58 11.75 -0.66 2.04
N ASN A 59 12.57 -0.65 3.09
CA ASN A 59 13.76 -1.50 3.15
C ASN A 59 13.38 -2.91 3.61
N GLY A 60 14.36 -3.82 3.66
CA GLY A 60 14.12 -5.20 4.08
C GLY A 60 13.58 -5.33 5.51
N GLU A 61 14.00 -4.43 6.42
CA GLU A 61 13.55 -4.42 7.81
C GLU A 61 12.06 -4.04 7.93
N ILE A 62 11.65 -2.95 7.29
CA ILE A 62 10.25 -2.50 7.28
C ILE A 62 9.38 -3.57 6.61
N MET A 63 9.83 -4.14 5.49
CA MET A 63 9.08 -5.18 4.80
C MET A 63 8.91 -6.43 5.68
N ALA A 64 9.97 -6.89 6.33
CA ALA A 64 9.91 -8.04 7.22
C ALA A 64 8.95 -7.81 8.41
N ASP A 65 8.97 -6.61 8.99
CA ASP A 65 8.06 -6.26 10.09
C ASP A 65 6.59 -6.19 9.64
N MET A 66 6.33 -5.64 8.46
CA MET A 66 5.00 -5.66 7.85
C MET A 66 4.53 -7.09 7.57
N VAL A 67 5.37 -7.94 7.00
CA VAL A 67 5.05 -9.36 6.74
C VAL A 67 4.70 -10.08 8.04
N GLN A 68 5.54 -9.94 9.07
CA GLN A 68 5.29 -10.53 10.39
C GLN A 68 3.98 -10.01 11.00
N THR A 69 3.67 -8.72 10.81
CA THR A 69 2.40 -8.14 11.28
C THR A 69 1.20 -8.87 10.67
N LEU A 70 1.20 -9.08 9.35
CA LEU A 70 0.13 -9.81 8.66
C LEU A 70 0.10 -11.29 9.04
N ASP A 71 1.26 -11.94 9.21
CA ASP A 71 1.36 -13.34 9.62
C ASP A 71 0.75 -13.58 11.02
N THR A 72 0.81 -12.57 11.90
CA THR A 72 0.17 -12.61 13.23
C THR A 72 -1.32 -12.23 13.22
N GLY A 73 -1.92 -12.04 12.04
CA GLY A 73 -3.32 -11.67 11.88
C GLY A 73 -3.64 -10.23 12.26
N LYS A 74 -2.62 -9.36 12.35
CA LYS A 74 -2.80 -7.93 12.66
C LYS A 74 -2.83 -7.10 11.39
N SER A 75 -3.42 -5.92 11.48
CA SER A 75 -3.51 -4.97 10.38
C SER A 75 -2.40 -3.90 10.44
N ILE A 76 -2.12 -3.32 9.28
CA ILE A 76 -1.10 -2.29 9.08
C ILE A 76 -1.78 -1.02 8.59
N PRO A 77 -2.01 -0.03 9.47
CA PRO A 77 -2.38 1.31 9.06
C PRO A 77 -1.22 1.99 8.32
N MET A 78 -1.52 2.58 7.17
CA MET A 78 -0.58 3.31 6.32
C MET A 78 -1.17 4.65 5.89
N GLU A 79 -0.31 5.64 5.72
CA GLU A 79 -0.67 6.96 5.22
C GLU A 79 0.17 7.30 4.00
N PHE A 80 -0.49 7.64 2.89
CA PHE A 80 0.15 8.01 1.64
C PHE A 80 -0.30 9.40 1.22
N HIS A 81 0.63 10.21 0.71
CA HIS A 81 0.32 11.47 0.06
C HIS A 81 0.73 11.39 -1.41
N ILE A 82 -0.11 11.94 -2.28
CA ILE A 82 0.21 12.11 -3.70
C ILE A 82 -0.44 13.39 -4.19
N GLY A 83 0.40 14.34 -4.62
CA GLY A 83 -0.08 15.68 -4.96
C GLY A 83 -0.75 16.33 -3.76
N GLU A 84 -2.02 16.71 -3.92
CA GLU A 84 -2.84 17.26 -2.84
C GLU A 84 -3.72 16.21 -2.15
N GLU A 85 -3.74 14.97 -2.65
CA GLU A 85 -4.52 13.87 -2.10
C GLU A 85 -3.80 13.19 -0.94
N LYS A 86 -4.57 12.86 0.11
CA LYS A 86 -4.12 12.06 1.25
C LYS A 86 -4.97 10.82 1.37
N LEU A 87 -4.28 9.67 1.38
CA LEU A 87 -4.90 8.36 1.47
C LEU A 87 -4.56 7.74 2.83
N ASN A 88 -5.58 7.31 3.55
CA ASN A 88 -5.41 6.41 4.69
C ASN A 88 -5.77 4.99 4.25
N VAL A 89 -4.87 4.06 4.50
CA VAL A 89 -4.99 2.67 4.09
C VAL A 89 -4.86 1.77 5.31
N ILE A 90 -5.63 0.69 5.34
CA ILE A 90 -5.48 -0.39 6.31
C ILE A 90 -5.38 -1.68 5.53
N LEU A 91 -4.29 -2.43 5.74
CA LEU A 91 -4.09 -3.75 5.15
C LEU A 91 -4.05 -4.81 6.24
N SER A 92 -4.86 -5.85 6.10
CA SER A 92 -4.80 -7.08 6.89
C SER A 92 -4.47 -8.27 5.99
N ALA A 93 -4.40 -9.47 6.56
CA ALA A 93 -4.11 -10.69 5.79
C ALA A 93 -5.23 -11.03 4.77
N ASP A 94 -6.45 -10.59 5.05
CA ASP A 94 -7.71 -10.94 4.38
C ASP A 94 -8.59 -9.72 4.05
N SER A 95 -8.19 -8.51 4.44
CA SER A 95 -8.95 -7.29 4.19
C SER A 95 -8.08 -6.12 3.80
N TYR A 96 -8.65 -5.22 3.01
CA TYR A 96 -8.04 -3.97 2.59
C TYR A 96 -9.07 -2.84 2.67
N SER A 97 -8.70 -1.73 3.29
CA SER A 97 -9.52 -0.52 3.34
C SER A 97 -8.74 0.70 2.88
N VAL A 98 -9.41 1.62 2.21
CA VAL A 98 -8.83 2.91 1.79
C VAL A 98 -9.84 4.04 1.98
N SER A 99 -9.34 5.20 2.41
CA SER A 99 -10.08 6.47 2.35
C SER A 99 -9.24 7.55 1.69
N ALA A 100 -9.85 8.31 0.79
CA ALA A 100 -9.29 9.52 0.20
C ALA A 100 -9.87 10.75 0.88
N GLU A 101 -9.07 11.80 1.04
CA GLU A 101 -9.51 13.05 1.68
C GLU A 101 -10.27 13.95 0.69
N ARG A 102 -9.89 13.94 -0.59
CA ARG A 102 -10.45 14.86 -1.60
C ARG A 102 -11.27 14.18 -2.69
N SER A 103 -10.79 13.03 -3.19
CA SER A 103 -11.37 12.31 -4.32
C SER A 103 -11.89 10.94 -3.90
N PRO A 104 -13.08 10.86 -3.28
CA PRO A 104 -13.66 9.60 -2.81
C PRO A 104 -13.89 8.58 -3.93
N GLU A 105 -14.04 9.01 -5.19
CA GLU A 105 -14.13 8.15 -6.37
C GLU A 105 -12.89 7.25 -6.57
N ILE A 106 -11.71 7.72 -6.12
CA ILE A 106 -10.48 6.91 -6.19
C ILE A 106 -10.57 5.71 -5.25
N GLU A 107 -11.31 5.81 -4.13
CA GLU A 107 -11.50 4.69 -3.20
C GLU A 107 -12.11 3.49 -3.93
N GLU A 108 -13.16 3.73 -4.73
CA GLU A 108 -13.87 2.68 -5.48
C GLU A 108 -12.97 2.11 -6.59
N GLU A 109 -12.26 2.97 -7.33
CA GLU A 109 -11.31 2.52 -8.35
C GLU A 109 -10.18 1.64 -7.81
N ILE A 110 -9.70 1.92 -6.59
CA ILE A 110 -8.68 1.11 -5.91
C ILE A 110 -9.29 -0.24 -5.51
N ILE A 111 -10.48 -0.23 -4.90
CA ILE A 111 -11.14 -1.44 -4.42
C ILE A 111 -11.49 -2.39 -5.56
N GLU A 112 -12.16 -1.92 -6.61
CA GLU A 112 -12.46 -2.73 -7.80
C GLU A 112 -11.20 -3.36 -8.39
N LYS A 113 -10.10 -2.59 -8.38
CA LYS A 113 -8.84 -3.10 -8.92
C LYS A 113 -8.23 -4.17 -8.02
N LEU A 114 -8.23 -3.97 -6.72
CA LEU A 114 -7.68 -4.92 -5.76
C LEU A 114 -8.52 -6.20 -5.67
N GLU A 115 -9.83 -6.11 -5.82
CA GLU A 115 -10.75 -7.25 -5.92
C GLU A 115 -10.36 -8.20 -7.06
N MET A 116 -9.92 -7.64 -8.19
CA MET A 116 -9.42 -8.44 -9.31
C MET A 116 -8.00 -9.00 -9.10
N GLU A 117 -7.17 -8.37 -8.27
CA GLU A 117 -5.74 -8.67 -8.17
C GLU A 117 -5.39 -9.60 -7.01
N PHE A 118 -6.04 -9.47 -5.85
CA PHE A 118 -5.78 -10.31 -4.69
C PHE A 118 -6.05 -11.81 -4.91
N PRO A 119 -7.08 -12.23 -5.68
CA PRO A 119 -7.30 -13.64 -5.98
C PRO A 119 -6.24 -14.25 -6.93
N LYS A 120 -5.43 -13.43 -7.62
CA LYS A 120 -4.46 -13.93 -8.59
C LYS A 120 -3.25 -14.55 -7.92
N LYS A 121 -2.81 -15.69 -8.44
CA LYS A 121 -1.50 -16.29 -8.10
C LYS A 121 -0.32 -15.40 -8.52
N PHE A 122 -0.48 -14.70 -9.65
CA PHE A 122 0.51 -13.77 -10.21
C PHE A 122 -0.16 -12.41 -10.49
N PRO A 123 -0.12 -11.48 -9.53
CA PRO A 123 -0.76 -10.18 -9.69
C PRO A 123 -0.01 -9.34 -10.71
N SER A 124 -0.73 -8.44 -11.38
CA SER A 124 -0.18 -7.55 -12.39
C SER A 124 0.60 -6.40 -11.72
N LEU A 125 1.84 -6.68 -11.33
CA LEU A 125 2.80 -5.72 -10.83
C LEU A 125 3.76 -5.32 -11.94
N CYS A 126 4.04 -4.03 -12.10
CA CYS A 126 5.09 -3.59 -13.00
C CYS A 126 6.46 -3.80 -12.32
N ASP A 127 7.36 -4.56 -12.94
CA ASP A 127 8.69 -4.84 -12.35
C ASP A 127 9.51 -3.57 -12.09
N SER A 128 9.29 -2.51 -12.88
CA SER A 128 9.92 -1.20 -12.69
C SER A 128 9.40 -0.41 -11.50
N PHE A 129 8.34 -0.88 -10.82
CA PHE A 129 7.82 -0.24 -9.61
C PHE A 129 8.64 -0.58 -8.38
N LYS A 130 9.11 -1.82 -8.25
CA LYS A 130 9.87 -2.29 -7.07
C LYS A 130 11.01 -1.35 -6.68
N PRO A 131 11.87 -0.86 -7.60
CA PRO A 131 12.98 0.04 -7.26
C PRO A 131 12.57 1.43 -6.74
N ARG A 132 11.31 1.84 -6.93
CA ARG A 132 10.80 3.15 -6.50
C ARG A 132 10.39 3.14 -5.04
N VAL A 133 9.92 1.99 -4.56
CA VAL A 133 9.44 1.79 -3.19
C VAL A 133 10.42 0.99 -2.34
N VAL A 134 11.23 0.12 -2.94
CA VAL A 134 12.29 -0.65 -2.30
C VAL A 134 13.66 -0.19 -2.85
N PRO A 135 14.67 0.12 -2.01
CA PRO A 135 16.00 0.47 -2.51
C PRO A 135 16.58 -0.66 -3.39
N LYS A 136 17.31 -0.31 -4.45
CA LYS A 136 18.21 -1.27 -5.09
C LYS A 136 19.37 -1.53 -4.13
N GLY A 137 19.56 -2.79 -3.74
CA GLY A 137 20.76 -3.23 -3.03
C GLY A 137 22.03 -2.99 -3.83
#